data_AF-A0AAU3KMD1-F1
#
_entry.id   AF-A0AAU3KMD1-F1
#
_cell.length_a   1.000
_cell.length_b   1.000
_cell.length_c   1.000
_cell.angle_alpha   90.00
_cell.angle_beta   90.00
_cell.angle_gamma   90.00
#
_symmetry.space_group_name_H-M   'P 1'
#
loop_
_entity.id
_entity.type
_entity.pdbx_description
1 polymer ?
#
loop_
_entity_poly.entity_id
_entity_poly.type
_entity_poly.pdbx_seq_one_letter_code
_entity_poly.pdbx_strand_id
1 'polypeptide(L)'
;MAKKIVREQFLAFYDAQRSEAIMATTVFLLGARANVIDDVRAQLTGSGIEIRSGTGLDELQAAFAETSVDHVIMGSGLDLEIRLRAVRAIFETSTRTTVHMKDWDSGPEGYLPFVQAVLTGLHGSA
;
A
#
# COMPACT_ATOMS: atom_id res chain seq x y z
N MET A 1 29.81 35.77 -2.77
CA MET A 1 28.62 35.44 -3.59
C MET A 1 28.58 33.96 -3.99
N ALA A 2 29.64 33.40 -4.60
CA ALA A 2 29.67 32.01 -5.08
C ALA A 2 29.40 30.90 -4.03
N LYS A 3 29.89 31.03 -2.78
CA LYS A 3 29.65 30.03 -1.72
C LYS A 3 28.18 29.87 -1.31
N LYS A 4 27.36 30.92 -1.46
CA LYS A 4 25.94 30.89 -1.12
C LYS A 4 25.15 30.11 -2.18
N ILE A 5 25.46 30.36 -3.45
CA ILE A 5 24.85 29.70 -4.61
C ILE A 5 25.11 28.18 -4.59
N VAL A 6 26.33 27.76 -4.29
CA VAL A 6 26.69 26.33 -4.20
C VAL A 6 25.94 25.62 -3.06
N ARG A 7 25.75 26.30 -1.91
CA ARG A 7 25.00 25.74 -0.78
C ARG A 7 23.51 25.62 -1.07
N GLU A 8 22.92 26.62 -1.73
CA GLU A 8 21.50 26.61 -2.12
C GLU A 8 21.22 25.53 -3.18
N GLN A 9 22.11 25.37 -4.15
CA GLN A 9 22.01 24.29 -5.15
C GLN A 9 22.19 22.90 -4.53
N PHE A 10 23.10 22.74 -3.55
CA PHE A 10 23.27 21.49 -2.83
C PHE A 10 22.04 21.13 -1.98
N LEU A 11 21.44 22.11 -1.28
CA LEU A 11 20.23 21.90 -0.51
C LEU A 11 19.03 21.57 -1.40
N ALA A 12 18.85 22.26 -2.52
CA ALA A 12 17.80 21.98 -3.48
C ALA A 12 17.96 20.58 -4.13
N PHE A 13 19.19 20.16 -4.43
CA PHE A 13 19.49 18.81 -4.89
C PHE A 13 19.18 17.77 -3.82
N TYR A 14 19.55 18.03 -2.56
CA TYR A 14 19.28 17.13 -1.44
C TYR A 14 17.77 17.03 -1.14
N ASP A 15 17.03 18.12 -1.20
CA ASP A 15 15.59 18.14 -1.01
C ASP A 15 14.83 17.51 -2.18
N ALA A 16 15.30 17.68 -3.42
CA ALA A 16 14.76 16.99 -4.59
C ALA A 16 15.00 15.47 -4.50
N GLN A 17 16.22 15.05 -4.15
CA GLN A 17 16.55 13.64 -3.93
C GLN A 17 15.81 13.06 -2.71
N ARG A 18 15.60 13.84 -1.65
CA ARG A 18 14.81 13.44 -0.48
C ARG A 18 13.32 13.38 -0.78
N SER A 19 12.81 14.23 -1.66
CA SER A 19 11.45 14.16 -2.20
C SER A 19 11.25 12.97 -3.12
N GLU A 20 12.25 12.63 -3.93
CA GLU A 20 12.26 11.46 -4.83
C GLU A 20 12.48 10.15 -4.05
N ALA A 21 13.17 10.20 -2.91
CA ALA A 21 13.33 9.08 -1.96
C ALA A 21 12.16 8.94 -0.97
N ILE A 22 11.27 9.93 -0.87
CA ILE A 22 9.98 9.84 -0.17
C ILE A 22 8.89 9.83 -1.24
N MET A 23 8.98 8.91 -2.19
CA MET A 23 7.78 8.53 -2.95
C MET A 23 6.90 7.74 -1.99
N ALA A 24 5.68 8.21 -1.78
CA ALA A 24 4.76 7.53 -0.88
C ALA A 24 4.53 6.10 -1.36
N THR A 25 4.84 5.11 -0.51
CA THR A 25 4.61 3.71 -0.84
C THR A 25 3.11 3.51 -1.01
N THR A 26 2.69 3.01 -2.18
CA THR A 26 1.28 2.81 -2.48
C THR A 26 0.85 1.42 -2.05
N VAL A 27 -0.11 1.36 -1.11
CA VAL A 27 -0.65 0.13 -0.56
C VAL A 27 -2.13 0.04 -0.93
N PHE A 28 -2.54 -1.09 -1.48
CA PHE A 28 -3.94 -1.38 -1.77
C PHE A 28 -4.49 -2.40 -0.77
N LEU A 29 -5.51 -2.00 -0.02
CA LEU A 29 -6.25 -2.88 0.90
C LEU A 29 -7.41 -3.54 0.16
N LEU A 30 -7.43 -4.86 0.07
CA LEU A 30 -8.48 -5.61 -0.60
C LEU A 30 -9.26 -6.48 0.41
N GLY A 31 -10.57 -6.29 0.49
CA GLY A 31 -11.42 -7.13 1.35
C GLY A 31 -12.91 -6.98 1.08
N ALA A 32 -13.68 -8.06 1.22
CA ALA A 32 -15.11 -8.08 0.85
C ALA A 32 -15.99 -7.18 1.75
N ARG A 33 -15.54 -6.84 2.95
CA ARG A 33 -16.31 -6.04 3.92
C ARG A 33 -15.86 -4.58 3.90
N ALA A 34 -16.57 -3.74 3.15
CA ALA A 34 -16.27 -2.31 3.00
C ALA A 34 -16.09 -1.60 4.36
N ASN A 35 -16.98 -1.84 5.33
CA ASN A 35 -16.89 -1.22 6.65
C ASN A 35 -15.57 -1.53 7.38
N VAL A 36 -15.08 -2.78 7.29
CA VAL A 36 -13.79 -3.16 7.90
C VAL A 36 -12.64 -2.48 7.18
N ILE A 37 -12.70 -2.40 5.85
CA ILE A 37 -11.67 -1.74 5.03
C ILE A 37 -11.60 -0.24 5.35
N ASP A 38 -12.75 0.43 5.45
CA ASP A 38 -12.84 1.85 5.78
C ASP A 38 -12.31 2.12 7.20
N ASP A 39 -12.68 1.28 8.17
CA ASP A 39 -12.19 1.38 9.56
C ASP A 39 -10.67 1.21 9.64
N VAL A 40 -10.10 0.27 8.89
CA VAL A 40 -8.63 0.10 8.81
C VAL A 40 -8.00 1.34 8.17
N ARG A 41 -8.53 1.81 7.04
CA ARG A 41 -7.99 2.98 6.34
C ARG A 41 -7.99 4.23 7.22
N ALA A 42 -9.06 4.44 8.01
CA ALA A 42 -9.16 5.57 8.93
C ALA A 42 -8.12 5.54 10.05
N GLN A 43 -7.63 4.35 10.42
CA GLN A 43 -6.63 4.17 11.47
C GLN A 43 -5.19 4.24 10.96
N LEU A 44 -4.98 4.01 9.66
CA LEU A 44 -3.68 4.13 9.01
C LEU A 44 -3.45 5.58 8.59
N THR A 45 -3.03 6.41 9.55
CA THR A 45 -2.64 7.79 9.30
C THR A 45 -1.14 7.95 9.55
N GLY A 46 -0.37 8.21 8.48
CA GLY A 46 1.08 8.32 8.55
C GLY A 46 1.67 9.00 7.33
N SER A 47 2.83 9.66 7.50
CA SER A 47 3.56 10.26 6.39
C SER A 47 4.27 9.17 5.58
N GLY A 48 4.09 9.17 4.26
CA GLY A 48 4.88 8.32 3.34
C GLY A 48 4.22 7.02 2.89
N ILE A 49 2.96 6.77 3.25
CA ILE A 49 2.18 5.64 2.71
C ILE A 49 0.88 6.19 2.10
N GLU A 50 0.62 5.87 0.84
CA GLU A 50 -0.66 6.14 0.19
C GLU A 50 -1.54 4.89 0.29
N ILE A 51 -2.65 4.99 1.03
CA ILE A 51 -3.61 3.88 1.17
C ILE A 51 -4.74 4.02 0.15
N ARG A 52 -4.79 3.08 -0.80
CA ARG A 52 -5.96 2.80 -1.65
C ARG A 52 -6.68 1.55 -1.15
N SER A 53 -7.92 1.35 -1.56
CA SER A 53 -8.69 0.20 -1.12
C SER A 53 -9.79 -0.21 -2.09
N GLY A 54 -10.24 -1.45 -1.97
CA GLY A 54 -11.35 -2.01 -2.72
C GLY A 54 -11.88 -3.31 -2.11
N THR A 55 -12.99 -3.76 -2.66
CA THR A 55 -13.79 -4.90 -2.25
C THR A 55 -13.84 -6.02 -3.29
N GLY A 56 -13.27 -5.79 -4.47
CA GLY A 56 -13.24 -6.79 -5.56
C GLY A 56 -12.16 -6.55 -6.61
N LEU A 57 -12.16 -7.41 -7.62
CA LEU A 57 -11.16 -7.40 -8.70
C LEU A 57 -11.26 -6.16 -9.59
N ASP A 58 -12.46 -5.64 -9.82
CA ASP A 58 -12.66 -4.50 -10.72
C ASP A 58 -11.98 -3.25 -10.16
N GLU A 59 -12.13 -3.00 -8.86
CA GLU A 59 -11.47 -1.88 -8.15
C GLU A 59 -9.96 -2.09 -8.05
N LEU A 60 -9.50 -3.33 -7.87
CA LEU A 60 -8.09 -3.67 -7.92
C LEU A 60 -7.50 -3.31 -9.30
N GLN A 61 -8.15 -3.75 -10.38
CA GLN A 61 -7.72 -3.47 -11.75
C GLN A 61 -7.75 -1.98 -12.07
N ALA A 62 -8.78 -1.25 -11.64
CA ALA A 62 -8.86 0.19 -11.77
C ALA A 62 -7.67 0.88 -11.10
N ALA A 63 -7.29 0.46 -9.88
CA ALA A 63 -6.15 1.03 -9.17
C ALA A 63 -4.82 0.81 -9.91
N PHE A 64 -4.61 -0.37 -10.51
CA PHE A 64 -3.43 -0.63 -11.35
C PHE A 64 -3.42 0.16 -12.66
N ALA A 65 -4.59 0.52 -13.19
CA ALA A 65 -4.69 1.37 -14.38
C ALA A 65 -4.38 2.85 -14.06
N GLU A 66 -4.65 3.28 -12.83
CA GLU A 66 -4.43 4.66 -12.39
C GLU A 66 -2.99 4.93 -11.93
N THR A 67 -2.35 3.97 -11.25
CA THR A 67 -1.03 4.17 -10.64
C THR A 67 -0.26 2.85 -10.44
N SER A 68 1.02 2.96 -10.09
CA SER A 68 1.78 1.83 -9.56
C SER A 68 1.34 1.50 -8.13
N VAL A 69 1.08 0.23 -7.84
CA VAL A 69 0.80 -0.29 -6.50
C VAL A 69 2.00 -1.11 -6.02
N ASP A 70 2.60 -0.76 -4.89
CA ASP A 70 3.78 -1.46 -4.35
C ASP A 70 3.39 -2.72 -3.56
N HIS A 71 2.31 -2.62 -2.78
CA HIS A 71 1.81 -3.70 -1.94
C HIS A 71 0.29 -3.86 -2.07
N VAL A 72 -0.16 -5.11 -2.18
CA VAL A 72 -1.58 -5.46 -1.99
C VAL A 72 -1.69 -6.28 -0.72
N ILE A 73 -2.55 -5.85 0.21
CA ILE A 73 -2.84 -6.57 1.45
C ILE A 73 -4.28 -7.07 1.37
N MET A 74 -4.47 -8.38 1.43
CA MET A 74 -5.77 -9.02 1.21
C MET A 74 -6.30 -9.69 2.48
N GLY A 75 -7.60 -9.55 2.74
CA GLY A 75 -8.26 -10.19 3.87
C GLY A 75 -9.75 -9.88 3.95
N SER A 76 -10.27 -9.77 5.18
CA SER A 76 -11.64 -9.31 5.47
C SER A 76 -12.75 -9.99 4.65
N GLY A 77 -12.79 -11.32 4.69
CA GLY A 77 -13.92 -12.10 4.16
C GLY A 77 -13.96 -12.36 2.66
N LEU A 78 -12.89 -12.06 1.91
CA LEU A 78 -12.77 -12.54 0.52
C LEU A 78 -12.72 -14.07 0.49
N ASP A 79 -13.53 -14.70 -0.35
CA ASP A 79 -13.44 -16.14 -0.60
C ASP A 79 -12.13 -16.49 -1.31
N LEU A 80 -11.78 -17.78 -1.26
CA LEU A 80 -10.51 -18.27 -1.79
C LEU A 80 -10.38 -18.06 -3.31
N GLU A 81 -11.46 -18.19 -4.07
CA GLU A 81 -11.43 -18.04 -5.53
C GLU A 81 -11.11 -16.59 -5.91
N ILE A 82 -11.75 -15.62 -5.25
CA ILE A 82 -11.44 -14.20 -5.47
C ILE A 82 -9.99 -13.90 -5.08
N ARG A 83 -9.47 -14.46 -3.98
CA ARG A 83 -8.06 -14.27 -3.58
C ARG A 83 -7.10 -14.78 -4.65
N LEU A 84 -7.32 -15.98 -5.19
CA LEU A 84 -6.46 -16.56 -6.22
C LEU A 84 -6.51 -15.77 -7.53
N ARG A 85 -7.71 -15.34 -7.94
CA ARG A 85 -7.88 -14.48 -9.11
C ARG A 85 -7.18 -13.13 -8.95
N ALA A 86 -7.22 -12.55 -7.75
CA ALA A 86 -6.52 -11.30 -7.45
C ALA A 86 -5.01 -11.47 -7.55
N VAL A 87 -4.44 -12.52 -6.93
CA VAL A 87 -3.01 -12.84 -7.02
C VAL A 87 -2.57 -12.99 -8.47
N ARG A 88 -3.33 -13.75 -9.27
CA ARG A 88 -3.03 -13.94 -10.70
C ARG A 88 -3.03 -12.61 -11.44
N ALA A 89 -4.09 -11.81 -11.29
CA ALA A 89 -4.22 -10.51 -11.95
C ALA A 89 -3.06 -9.56 -11.58
N ILE A 90 -2.66 -9.52 -10.31
CA ILE A 90 -1.56 -8.70 -9.83
C ILE A 90 -0.25 -9.09 -10.51
N PHE A 91 0.10 -10.38 -10.53
CA PHE A 91 1.36 -10.83 -11.13
C PHE A 91 1.37 -10.82 -12.66
N GLU A 92 0.21 -10.88 -13.31
CA GLU A 92 0.10 -10.65 -14.75
C GLU A 92 0.25 -9.17 -15.12
N THR A 93 -0.10 -8.26 -14.20
CA THR A 93 -0.11 -6.81 -14.43
C THR A 93 1.18 -6.13 -13.95
N SER A 94 1.82 -6.65 -12.90
CA SER A 94 2.96 -6.04 -12.24
C SER A 94 4.04 -7.06 -11.86
N THR A 95 5.28 -6.74 -12.20
CA THR A 95 6.47 -7.52 -11.80
C THR A 95 7.09 -7.05 -10.48
N ARG A 96 6.58 -5.96 -9.89
CA ARG A 96 7.13 -5.34 -8.66
C ARG A 96 6.21 -5.42 -7.46
N THR A 97 4.90 -5.56 -7.68
CA THR A 97 3.93 -5.56 -6.59
C THR A 97 4.09 -6.81 -5.75
N THR A 98 4.11 -6.64 -4.43
CA THR A 98 4.11 -7.76 -3.48
C THR A 98 2.72 -7.96 -2.89
N VAL A 99 2.38 -9.21 -2.62
CA VAL A 99 1.05 -9.60 -2.15
C VAL A 99 1.15 -10.19 -0.76
N HIS A 100 0.37 -9.65 0.18
CA HIS A 100 0.27 -10.10 1.55
C HIS A 100 -1.14 -10.60 1.79
N MET A 101 -1.29 -11.79 2.37
CA MET A 101 -2.59 -12.42 2.52
C MET A 101 -2.82 -12.84 3.96
N LYS A 102 -3.86 -12.29 4.58
CA LYS A 102 -4.25 -12.69 5.93
C LYS A 102 -4.90 -14.07 5.90
N ASP A 103 -4.61 -14.86 6.93
CA ASP A 103 -5.32 -16.11 7.22
C ASP A 103 -6.82 -15.90 7.43
N TRP A 104 -7.58 -16.99 7.33
CA TRP A 104 -9.03 -17.00 7.51
C TRP A 104 -9.43 -16.99 8.98
N ASP A 105 -8.73 -17.75 9.80
CA ASP A 105 -9.13 -18.07 11.18
C ASP A 105 -9.06 -16.87 12.13
N SER A 106 -8.19 -15.90 11.86
CA SER A 106 -8.09 -14.64 12.62
C SER A 106 -9.28 -13.69 12.43
N GLY A 107 -10.28 -14.06 11.62
CA GLY A 107 -11.53 -13.30 11.49
C GLY A 107 -11.37 -11.90 10.89
N PRO A 108 -12.45 -11.10 10.82
CA PRO A 108 -12.39 -9.70 10.43
C PRO A 108 -11.53 -8.83 11.37
N GLU A 109 -11.57 -9.10 12.67
CA GLU A 109 -10.84 -8.39 13.72
C GLU A 109 -9.32 -8.51 13.58
N GLY A 110 -8.82 -9.62 13.01
CA GLY A 110 -7.41 -9.80 12.71
C GLY A 110 -6.89 -8.95 11.55
N TYR A 111 -7.76 -8.26 10.80
CA TYR A 111 -7.34 -7.54 9.59
C TYR A 111 -6.47 -6.32 9.89
N LEU A 112 -6.87 -5.46 10.83
CA LEU A 112 -6.06 -4.31 11.21
C LEU A 112 -4.69 -4.73 11.80
N PRO A 113 -4.61 -5.66 12.78
CA PRO A 113 -3.32 -6.13 13.29
C PRO A 113 -2.41 -6.69 12.20
N PHE A 114 -2.97 -7.42 11.24
CA PHE A 114 -2.20 -7.95 10.11
C PHE A 114 -1.64 -6.84 9.21
N VAL A 115 -2.47 -5.87 8.84
CA VAL A 115 -2.04 -4.72 8.02
C VAL A 115 -0.96 -3.93 8.75
N GLN A 116 -1.14 -3.64 10.04
CA GLN A 116 -0.13 -2.93 10.85
C GLN A 116 1.19 -3.71 10.94
N ALA A 117 1.13 -5.03 11.13
CA ALA A 117 2.33 -5.86 11.17
C ALA A 117 3.09 -5.86 9.84
N VAL A 118 2.38 -5.96 8.71
CA VAL A 118 2.98 -5.88 7.37
C VAL A 118 3.62 -4.51 7.15
N LEU A 119 2.88 -3.43 7.38
CA LEU A 119 3.39 -2.07 7.18
C LEU A 119 4.57 -1.76 8.11
N THR A 120 4.52 -2.25 9.36
CA THR A 120 5.62 -2.10 10.32
C THR A 120 6.87 -2.83 9.86
N GLY A 121 6.72 -4.05 9.32
CA GLY A 121 7.83 -4.83 8.78
C GLY A 121 8.46 -4.20 7.54
N LEU A 122 7.68 -3.48 6.73
CA LEU A 122 8.14 -2.83 5.50
C LEU A 122 8.81 -1.47 5.75
N HIS A 123 8.31 -0.67 6.71
CA HIS A 123 8.69 0.73 6.87
C HIS A 123 9.27 1.11 8.24
N GLY A 124 9.34 0.17 9.20
CA GLY A 124 9.53 0.52 10.61
C GLY A 124 8.21 0.94 11.25
N SER A 125 8.21 1.59 12.42
CA SER A 125 6.97 1.94 13.15
C SER A 125 5.95 2.67 12.25
N ALA A 126 4.87 1.96 11.91
CA ALA A 126 3.74 2.40 11.09
C ALA A 126 2.53 2.77 11.95
#